data_AF-E9URX4-F1
#
_entry.id   AF-E9URX4-F1
#
_cell.length_a   1.000
_cell.length_b   1.000
_cell.length_c   1.000
_cell.angle_alpha   90.00
_cell.angle_beta   90.00
_cell.angle_gamma   90.00
#
_symmetry.space_group_name_H-M   'P 1'
#
loop_
_entity.id
_entity.type
_entity.pdbx_description
1 polymer ?
#
loop_
_entity_poly.entity_id
_entity_poly.type
_entity_poly.pdbx_seq_one_letter_code
_entity_poly.pdbx_strand_id
1 'polypeptide(L)'
;MAASATLHCLTGCAIGEIAGLMIGTAIGLSTGWTIVLAVGLAFLFGYALSTLPLLKSGLALGTALSVVLAADTLSIATMELVDNLVMALIPGAMEAGLVNVVFWVGMMIALTVAFVAAFPVNRYLLQRGKGHALTHEYHGAAPVRQGFRRYIPAFSSGALAAAIFAFMLGGLSVSIADELGADPAPAEQMEMQGH
;
A
#
# COMPACT_ATOMS: atom_id res chain seq x y z
N MET A 1 17.08 -2.18 8.00
CA MET A 1 17.21 -2.33 6.54
C MET A 1 15.96 -3.03 5.96
N ALA A 2 15.78 -4.34 6.14
CA ALA A 2 14.64 -5.08 5.55
C ALA A 2 13.26 -4.51 5.91
N ALA A 3 12.96 -4.32 7.20
CA ALA A 3 11.66 -3.77 7.64
C ALA A 3 11.38 -2.37 7.06
N SER A 4 12.41 -1.53 6.89
CA SER A 4 12.24 -0.22 6.27
C SER A 4 11.89 -0.34 4.79
N ALA A 5 12.59 -1.20 4.05
CA ALA A 5 12.28 -1.44 2.64
C ALA A 5 10.84 -1.99 2.50
N THR A 6 10.47 -2.95 3.34
CA THR A 6 9.12 -3.53 3.36
C THR A 6 8.05 -2.47 3.65
N LEU A 7 8.28 -1.53 4.59
CA LEU A 7 7.34 -0.45 4.87
C LEU A 7 7.19 0.55 3.72
N HIS A 8 8.27 0.86 2.99
CA HIS A 8 8.20 1.74 1.81
C HIS A 8 7.39 1.09 0.68
N CYS A 9 7.65 -0.19 0.39
CA CYS A 9 6.86 -0.95 -0.57
C CYS A 9 5.39 -1.04 -0.15
N LEU A 10 5.13 -1.43 1.10
CA LEU A 10 3.77 -1.57 1.64
C LEU A 10 2.99 -0.26 1.55
N THR A 11 3.63 0.88 1.80
CA THR A 11 2.97 2.19 1.68
C THR A 11 2.55 2.45 0.23
N GLY A 12 3.43 2.12 -0.73
CA GLY A 12 3.09 2.24 -2.14
C GLY A 12 2.00 1.28 -2.59
N CYS A 13 2.02 0.03 -2.10
CA CYS A 13 0.96 -0.94 -2.33
C CYS A 13 -0.39 -0.42 -1.84
N ALA A 14 -0.48 -0.02 -0.56
CA ALA A 14 -1.72 0.49 0.02
C ALA A 14 -2.27 1.72 -0.73
N ILE A 15 -1.39 2.64 -1.17
CA ILE A 15 -1.80 3.79 -1.99
C ILE A 15 -2.36 3.33 -3.34
N GLY A 16 -1.64 2.43 -4.02
CA GLY A 16 -2.04 1.94 -5.34
C GLY A 16 -3.33 1.14 -5.32
N GLU A 17 -3.52 0.28 -4.32
CA GLU A 17 -4.73 -0.51 -4.15
C GLU A 17 -5.95 0.38 -3.94
N ILE A 18 -5.87 1.33 -3.01
CA ILE A 18 -7.00 2.19 -2.66
C ILE A 18 -7.28 3.17 -3.80
N ALA A 19 -6.25 3.72 -4.45
CA ALA A 19 -6.42 4.56 -5.63
C ALA A 19 -7.01 3.78 -6.80
N GLY A 20 -6.56 2.55 -7.04
CA GLY A 20 -7.08 1.68 -8.08
C GLY A 20 -8.53 1.30 -7.86
N LEU A 21 -8.91 1.01 -6.61
CA LEU A 21 -10.30 0.79 -6.23
C LEU A 21 -11.14 2.05 -6.48
N MET A 22 -10.70 3.22 -5.99
CA MET A 22 -11.42 4.49 -6.21
C MET A 22 -11.64 4.78 -7.69
N ILE A 23 -10.59 4.65 -8.51
CA ILE A 23 -10.67 4.91 -9.95
C ILE A 23 -11.53 3.86 -10.64
N GLY A 24 -11.33 2.57 -10.33
CA GLY A 24 -12.06 1.46 -10.93
C GLY A 24 -13.55 1.53 -10.64
N THR A 25 -13.93 1.80 -9.39
CA THR A 25 -15.33 1.99 -9.01
C THR A 25 -15.92 3.25 -9.66
N ALA A 26 -15.17 4.36 -9.72
CA ALA A 26 -15.66 5.60 -10.33
C ALA A 26 -15.99 5.46 -11.82
N ILE A 27 -15.25 4.62 -12.56
CA ILE A 27 -15.50 4.37 -13.98
C ILE A 27 -16.33 3.11 -14.25
N GLY A 28 -16.79 2.42 -13.21
CA GLY A 28 -17.65 1.24 -13.32
C GLY A 28 -16.95 -0.02 -13.83
N LEU A 29 -15.66 -0.22 -13.54
CA LEU A 29 -14.96 -1.46 -13.86
C LEU A 29 -15.54 -2.64 -13.07
N SER A 30 -15.50 -3.83 -13.68
CA SER A 30 -15.75 -5.07 -12.94
C SER A 30 -14.63 -5.35 -11.95
N THR A 31 -14.92 -6.13 -10.90
CA THR A 31 -13.98 -6.46 -9.82
C THR A 31 -12.63 -6.93 -10.35
N GLY A 32 -12.61 -7.82 -11.36
CA GLY A 32 -11.36 -8.30 -11.97
C GLY A 32 -10.51 -7.21 -12.61
N TRP A 33 -11.13 -6.27 -13.34
CA TRP A 33 -10.41 -5.15 -13.95
C TRP A 33 -9.94 -4.12 -12.92
N THR A 34 -10.72 -3.92 -11.87
CA THR A 34 -10.33 -3.08 -10.73
C THR A 34 -9.11 -3.63 -10.02
N ILE A 35 -9.04 -4.95 -9.79
CA ILE A 35 -7.85 -5.62 -9.22
C ILE A 35 -6.63 -5.39 -10.10
N VAL A 36 -6.75 -5.59 -11.43
CA VAL A 36 -5.62 -5.37 -12.36
C VAL A 36 -5.12 -3.91 -12.29
N LEU A 37 -6.05 -2.95 -12.24
CA LEU A 37 -5.70 -1.53 -12.10
C LEU A 37 -5.02 -1.24 -10.76
N ALA A 38 -5.58 -1.74 -9.66
CA ALA A 38 -5.04 -1.63 -8.31
C ALA A 38 -3.61 -2.19 -8.23
N VAL A 39 -3.40 -3.41 -8.68
CA VAL A 39 -2.08 -4.06 -8.73
C VAL A 39 -1.10 -3.23 -9.58
N GLY A 40 -1.53 -2.76 -10.76
CA GLY A 40 -0.70 -1.92 -11.62
C GLY A 40 -0.26 -0.61 -10.94
N LEU A 41 -1.17 0.05 -10.23
CA LEU A 41 -0.87 1.25 -9.46
C LEU A 41 -0.02 0.94 -8.22
N ALA A 42 -0.22 -0.19 -7.56
CA ALA A 42 0.57 -0.62 -6.41
C ALA A 42 2.04 -0.81 -6.79
N PHE A 43 2.32 -1.46 -7.94
CA PHE A 43 3.67 -1.53 -8.49
C PHE A 43 4.25 -0.13 -8.79
N LEU A 44 3.46 0.74 -9.42
CA LEU A 44 3.89 2.10 -9.76
C LEU A 44 4.27 2.90 -8.50
N PHE A 45 3.40 2.97 -7.51
CA PHE A 45 3.62 3.73 -6.28
C PHE A 45 4.66 3.07 -5.38
N GLY A 46 4.70 1.73 -5.31
CA GLY A 46 5.74 0.97 -4.61
C GLY A 46 7.13 1.30 -5.13
N TYR A 47 7.35 1.24 -6.45
CA TYR A 47 8.62 1.63 -7.04
C TYR A 47 8.93 3.12 -6.86
N ALA A 48 7.95 4.00 -7.01
CA ALA A 48 8.15 5.43 -6.82
C ALA A 48 8.63 5.74 -5.39
N LEU A 49 7.92 5.25 -4.37
CA LEU A 49 8.25 5.50 -2.96
C LEU A 49 9.58 4.86 -2.55
N SER A 50 9.90 3.67 -3.05
CA SER A 50 11.21 3.04 -2.82
C SER A 50 12.36 3.77 -3.53
N THR A 51 12.12 4.41 -4.67
CA THR A 51 13.16 5.11 -5.44
C THR A 51 13.52 6.48 -4.83
N LEU A 52 12.56 7.18 -4.20
CA LEU A 52 12.78 8.53 -3.66
C LEU A 52 13.96 8.64 -2.68
N PRO A 53 14.13 7.75 -1.67
CA PRO A 53 15.27 7.81 -0.76
C PRO A 53 16.62 7.61 -1.46
N LEU A 54 16.67 6.77 -2.50
CA LEU A 54 17.90 6.51 -3.28
C LEU A 54 18.30 7.72 -4.11
N LEU A 55 17.34 8.41 -4.73
CA LEU A 55 17.62 9.65 -5.45
C LEU A 55 18.15 10.75 -4.52
N LYS A 56 17.62 10.79 -3.30
CA LYS A 56 18.06 11.75 -2.27
C LYS A 56 19.47 11.43 -1.75
N SER A 57 19.86 10.16 -1.67
CA SER A 57 21.23 9.77 -1.30
C SER A 57 22.27 10.11 -2.38
N GLY A 58 21.81 10.49 -3.57
CA GLY A 58 22.66 11.01 -4.66
C GLY A 58 22.81 10.07 -5.85
N LEU A 59 22.17 8.89 -5.83
CA LEU A 59 22.18 7.95 -6.96
C LEU A 59 21.56 8.56 -8.22
N ALA A 60 22.08 8.15 -9.37
CA ALA A 60 21.48 8.46 -10.66
C ALA A 60 20.13 7.75 -10.81
N LEU A 61 19.18 8.37 -11.50
CA LEU A 61 17.81 7.85 -11.64
C LEU A 61 17.76 6.44 -12.22
N GLY A 62 18.54 6.18 -13.28
CA GLY A 62 18.62 4.85 -13.88
C GLY A 62 19.11 3.78 -12.90
N THR A 63 20.20 4.07 -12.17
CA THR A 63 20.75 3.15 -11.16
C THR A 63 19.77 2.93 -10.02
N ALA A 64 19.13 3.98 -9.51
CA ALA A 64 18.15 3.89 -8.44
C ALA A 64 16.96 3.01 -8.87
N LEU A 65 16.45 3.21 -10.09
CA LEU A 65 15.34 2.42 -10.63
C LEU A 65 15.74 0.96 -10.86
N SER A 66 16.92 0.68 -11.43
CA SER A 66 17.41 -0.70 -11.58
C SER A 66 17.58 -1.41 -10.23
N VAL A 67 18.06 -0.69 -9.21
CA VAL A 67 18.17 -1.23 -7.85
C VAL A 67 16.78 -1.52 -7.29
N VAL A 68 15.82 -0.60 -7.42
CA VAL A 68 14.47 -0.79 -6.89
C VAL A 68 13.75 -1.92 -7.61
N LEU A 69 13.78 -1.97 -8.94
CA LEU A 69 13.19 -3.06 -9.71
C LEU A 69 13.76 -4.42 -9.28
N ALA A 70 15.07 -4.55 -9.18
CA ALA A 70 15.68 -5.82 -8.78
C ALA A 70 15.46 -6.20 -7.30
N ALA A 71 15.18 -5.23 -6.42
CA ALA A 71 14.94 -5.50 -4.99
C ALA A 71 13.45 -5.72 -4.69
N ASP A 72 12.57 -4.97 -5.32
CA ASP A 72 11.21 -4.78 -4.83
C ASP A 72 10.17 -5.50 -5.69
N THR A 73 10.49 -5.90 -6.94
CA THR A 73 9.52 -6.59 -7.81
C THR A 73 8.94 -7.84 -7.14
N LEU A 74 9.81 -8.70 -6.59
CA LEU A 74 9.37 -9.93 -5.94
C LEU A 74 8.66 -9.64 -4.60
N SER A 75 9.08 -8.59 -3.88
CA SER A 75 8.42 -8.19 -2.64
C SER A 75 7.01 -7.66 -2.91
N ILE A 76 6.84 -6.77 -3.88
CA ILE A 76 5.54 -6.21 -4.25
C ILE A 76 4.64 -7.33 -4.79
N ALA A 77 5.14 -8.16 -5.71
CA ALA A 77 4.37 -9.30 -6.20
C ALA A 77 3.88 -10.23 -5.08
N THR A 78 4.71 -10.45 -4.06
CA THR A 78 4.31 -11.24 -2.88
C THR A 78 3.24 -10.51 -2.06
N MET A 79 3.39 -9.20 -1.85
CA MET A 79 2.40 -8.39 -1.13
C MET A 79 1.05 -8.43 -1.85
N GLU A 80 1.01 -8.09 -3.14
CA GLU A 80 -0.23 -8.04 -3.93
C GLU A 80 -0.94 -9.40 -3.97
N LEU A 81 -0.19 -10.49 -4.13
CA LEU A 81 -0.74 -11.84 -4.13
C LEU A 81 -1.40 -12.16 -2.78
N VAL A 82 -0.68 -11.89 -1.69
CA VAL A 82 -1.16 -12.19 -0.34
C VAL A 82 -2.30 -11.28 0.06
N ASP A 83 -2.24 -9.99 -0.28
CA ASP A 83 -3.28 -9.01 0.01
C ASP A 83 -4.59 -9.40 -0.66
N ASN A 84 -4.58 -9.59 -1.98
CA ASN A 84 -5.76 -10.01 -2.73
C ASN A 84 -6.28 -11.39 -2.28
N LEU A 85 -5.40 -12.32 -1.90
CA LEU A 85 -5.82 -13.62 -1.37
C LEU A 85 -6.54 -13.45 -0.03
N VAL A 86 -6.01 -12.63 0.89
CA VAL A 86 -6.65 -12.37 2.18
C VAL A 86 -8.00 -11.67 1.97
N MET A 87 -8.06 -10.65 1.12
CA MET A 87 -9.31 -9.98 0.78
C MET A 87 -10.34 -10.93 0.17
N ALA A 88 -9.92 -11.85 -0.70
CA ALA A 88 -10.81 -12.87 -1.27
C ALA A 88 -11.30 -13.90 -0.24
N LEU A 89 -10.53 -14.17 0.81
CA LEU A 89 -10.90 -15.10 1.89
C LEU A 89 -11.84 -14.47 2.93
N ILE A 90 -11.85 -13.14 3.05
CA ILE A 90 -12.75 -12.44 3.97
C ILE A 90 -14.13 -12.31 3.30
N PRO A 91 -15.19 -12.93 3.86
CA PRO A 91 -16.52 -12.88 3.25
C PRO A 91 -17.01 -11.44 3.06
N GLY A 92 -17.40 -11.11 1.84
CA GLY A 92 -17.93 -9.78 1.48
C GLY A 92 -16.90 -8.67 1.30
N ALA A 93 -15.60 -8.90 1.58
CA ALA A 93 -14.59 -7.84 1.46
C ALA A 93 -14.33 -7.40 0.01
N MET A 94 -14.37 -8.34 -0.96
CA MET A 94 -14.18 -8.03 -2.38
C MET A 94 -15.31 -7.19 -2.99
N GLU A 95 -16.50 -7.25 -2.38
CA GLU A 95 -17.69 -6.50 -2.82
C GLU A 95 -17.94 -5.26 -1.95
N ALA A 96 -17.15 -5.07 -0.89
CA ALA A 96 -17.28 -3.95 0.02
C ALA A 96 -16.70 -2.68 -0.60
N GLY A 97 -17.51 -1.61 -0.66
CA GLY A 97 -17.07 -0.29 -1.10
C GLY A 97 -16.20 0.42 -0.05
N LEU A 98 -15.61 1.57 -0.41
CA LEU A 98 -14.75 2.36 0.48
C LEU A 98 -15.46 2.91 1.72
N VAL A 99 -16.79 2.95 1.76
CA VAL A 99 -17.59 3.38 2.92
C VAL A 99 -18.23 2.15 3.57
N ASN A 100 -17.42 1.12 3.82
CA ASN A 100 -17.88 -0.11 4.45
C ASN A 100 -16.85 -0.60 5.46
N VAL A 101 -17.32 -0.98 6.65
CA VAL A 101 -16.45 -1.43 7.75
C VAL A 101 -15.68 -2.69 7.38
N VAL A 102 -16.29 -3.62 6.65
CA VAL A 102 -15.67 -4.87 6.20
C VAL A 102 -14.47 -4.59 5.30
N PHE A 103 -14.56 -3.58 4.42
CA PHE A 103 -13.44 -3.18 3.58
C PHE A 103 -12.24 -2.74 4.42
N TRP A 104 -12.41 -1.79 5.34
CA TRP A 104 -11.27 -1.24 6.10
C TRP A 104 -10.67 -2.23 7.08
N VAL A 105 -11.51 -3.03 7.76
CA VAL A 105 -11.02 -4.11 8.62
C VAL A 105 -10.29 -5.16 7.81
N GLY A 106 -10.85 -5.55 6.65
CA GLY A 106 -10.22 -6.48 5.72
C GLY A 106 -8.85 -5.99 5.23
N MET A 107 -8.78 -4.74 4.75
CA MET A 107 -7.54 -4.12 4.27
C MET A 107 -6.47 -4.06 5.37
N MET A 108 -6.82 -3.72 6.61
CA MET A 108 -5.85 -3.73 7.72
C MET A 108 -5.27 -5.13 7.99
N ILE A 109 -6.12 -6.17 7.91
CA ILE A 109 -5.69 -7.57 8.04
C ILE A 109 -4.81 -7.95 6.85
N ALA A 110 -5.25 -7.67 5.63
CA ALA A 110 -4.56 -7.99 4.39
C ALA A 110 -3.16 -7.37 4.32
N LEU A 111 -3.04 -6.05 4.57
CA LEU A 111 -1.76 -5.34 4.62
C LEU A 111 -0.82 -5.89 5.71
N THR A 112 -1.37 -6.27 6.87
CA THR A 112 -0.57 -6.86 7.96
C THR A 112 0.00 -8.23 7.54
N VAL A 113 -0.83 -9.09 6.94
CA VAL A 113 -0.40 -10.41 6.48
C VAL A 113 0.57 -10.28 5.30
N ALA A 114 0.31 -9.37 4.35
CA ALA A 114 1.20 -9.06 3.24
C ALA A 114 2.57 -8.57 3.72
N PHE A 115 2.61 -7.69 4.73
CA PHE A 115 3.87 -7.25 5.35
C PHE A 115 4.66 -8.43 5.94
N VAL A 116 3.98 -9.30 6.71
CA VAL A 116 4.61 -10.48 7.33
C VAL A 116 5.14 -11.45 6.26
N ALA A 117 4.40 -11.64 5.17
CA ALA A 117 4.80 -12.51 4.07
C ALA A 117 5.96 -11.95 3.24
N ALA A 118 5.98 -10.63 2.99
CA ALA A 118 7.00 -9.98 2.18
C ALA A 118 8.28 -9.63 2.95
N PHE A 119 8.22 -9.53 4.29
CA PHE A 119 9.40 -9.31 5.13
C PHE A 119 10.53 -10.35 4.91
N PRO A 120 10.29 -11.67 4.93
CA PRO A 120 11.34 -12.66 4.67
C PRO A 120 11.86 -12.58 3.24
N VAL A 121 11.01 -12.26 2.25
CA VAL A 121 11.40 -12.04 0.86
C VAL A 121 12.40 -10.89 0.77
N ASN A 122 12.08 -9.74 1.36
CA ASN A 122 12.96 -8.58 1.42
C ASN A 122 14.26 -8.86 2.16
N ARG A 123 14.19 -9.58 3.28
CA ARG A 123 15.37 -9.98 4.03
C ARG A 123 16.30 -10.84 3.18
N TYR A 124 15.76 -11.82 2.46
CA TYR A 124 16.52 -12.72 1.60
C TYR A 124 17.13 -12.00 0.40
N LEU A 125 16.39 -11.10 -0.27
CA LEU A 125 16.89 -10.32 -1.41
C LEU A 125 18.05 -9.40 -1.02
N LEU A 126 17.97 -8.78 0.17
CA LEU A 126 19.05 -7.96 0.71
C LEU A 126 20.30 -8.81 1.03
N GLN A 127 20.11 -10.03 1.53
CA GLN A 127 21.21 -10.96 1.83
C GLN A 127 21.89 -11.53 0.58
N ARG A 128 21.15 -11.78 -0.51
CA ARG A 128 21.67 -12.46 -1.71
C ARG A 128 22.36 -11.56 -2.74
N GLY A 129 22.08 -10.27 -2.78
CA GLY A 129 22.53 -9.46 -3.92
C GLY A 129 22.93 -8.02 -3.66
N LYS A 130 22.76 -7.49 -2.44
CA LYS A 130 22.95 -6.04 -2.21
C LYS A 130 23.71 -5.66 -0.94
N GLY A 131 23.96 -6.60 -0.02
CA GLY A 131 24.83 -6.35 1.14
C GLY A 131 26.26 -5.96 0.74
N HIS A 132 26.85 -6.59 -0.28
CA HIS A 132 28.22 -6.32 -0.71
C HIS A 132 28.36 -5.13 -1.68
N ALA A 133 27.31 -4.78 -2.44
CA ALA A 133 27.31 -3.57 -3.27
C ALA A 133 27.05 -2.30 -2.44
N LEU A 134 26.21 -2.38 -1.39
CA LEU A 134 25.97 -1.25 -0.48
C LEU A 134 27.11 -1.00 0.52
N THR A 135 28.01 -1.95 0.77
CA THR A 135 29.13 -1.71 1.72
C THR A 135 30.42 -1.25 1.05
N HIS A 136 30.62 -1.50 -0.25
CA HIS A 136 31.87 -1.13 -0.93
C HIS A 136 31.84 0.20 -1.71
N GLU A 137 30.66 0.76 -2.04
CA GLU A 137 30.59 2.00 -2.85
C GLU A 137 30.31 3.31 -2.09
N TYR A 138 29.98 3.28 -0.79
CA TYR A 138 29.59 4.51 -0.07
C TYR A 138 30.73 5.24 0.66
N HIS A 139 31.99 4.85 0.44
CA HIS A 139 33.15 5.57 0.98
C HIS A 139 33.73 6.65 0.05
N GLY A 140 33.14 6.91 -1.13
CA GLY A 140 33.74 7.79 -2.15
C GLY A 140 32.91 8.99 -2.63
N ALA A 141 31.66 9.18 -2.19
CA ALA A 141 30.84 10.27 -2.70
C ALA A 141 31.03 11.55 -1.87
N ALA A 142 31.85 12.47 -2.37
CA ALA A 142 31.98 13.83 -1.87
C ALA A 142 30.58 14.49 -1.70
N PRO A 143 30.35 15.31 -0.66
CA PRO A 143 29.03 15.83 -0.34
C PRO A 143 28.67 16.99 -1.27
N VAL A 144 28.22 16.70 -2.49
CA VAL A 144 27.61 17.73 -3.35
C VAL A 144 26.14 17.88 -2.95
N ARG A 145 25.90 18.61 -1.85
CA ARG A 145 24.59 19.18 -1.54
C ARG A 145 24.34 20.40 -2.43
N GLN A 146 23.97 20.22 -3.70
CA GLN A 146 23.44 21.34 -4.52
C GLN A 146 22.33 20.85 -5.47
N GLY A 147 21.19 21.57 -5.50
CA GLY A 147 20.14 21.44 -6.53
C GLY A 147 18.78 20.86 -6.08
N PHE A 148 17.98 20.42 -7.07
CA PHE A 148 16.58 19.92 -6.96
C PHE A 148 16.36 18.84 -5.87
N ARG A 149 17.42 18.13 -5.48
CA ARG A 149 17.41 17.07 -4.47
C ARG A 149 16.95 17.51 -3.07
N ARG A 150 16.98 18.81 -2.75
CA ARG A 150 16.43 19.35 -1.49
C ARG A 150 14.91 19.18 -1.36
N TYR A 151 14.20 19.10 -2.49
CA TYR A 151 12.75 18.97 -2.53
C TYR A 151 12.28 17.51 -2.45
N ILE A 152 13.21 16.55 -2.52
CA ILE A 152 12.87 15.14 -2.42
C ILE A 152 12.56 14.82 -0.95
N PRO A 153 11.31 14.42 -0.62
CA PRO A 153 10.96 14.07 0.75
C PRO A 153 11.76 12.83 1.21
N ALA A 154 12.17 12.82 2.47
CA ALA A 154 12.70 11.61 3.13
C ALA A 154 11.72 11.21 4.20
N PHE A 155 10.89 10.22 3.92
CA PHE A 155 9.98 9.68 4.91
C PHE A 155 10.75 8.68 5.78
N SER A 156 10.68 8.86 7.10
CA SER A 156 11.18 7.84 8.02
C SER A 156 10.21 6.65 8.00
N SER A 157 10.72 5.44 8.28
CA SER A 157 9.86 4.24 8.34
C SER A 157 8.73 4.40 9.36
N GLY A 158 8.99 5.10 10.47
CA GLY A 158 7.97 5.42 11.47
C GLY A 158 6.90 6.40 10.95
N ALA A 159 7.29 7.40 10.15
CA ALA A 159 6.33 8.32 9.53
C ALA A 159 5.42 7.60 8.53
N LEU A 160 5.97 6.67 7.74
CA LEU A 160 5.18 5.85 6.80
C LEU A 160 4.19 4.95 7.54
N ALA A 161 4.65 4.24 8.58
CA ALA A 161 3.79 3.40 9.41
C ALA A 161 2.65 4.22 10.06
N ALA A 162 2.97 5.39 10.62
CA ALA A 162 1.98 6.28 11.20
C ALA A 162 0.97 6.80 10.15
N ALA A 163 1.44 7.11 8.93
CA ALA A 163 0.58 7.56 7.84
C ALA A 163 -0.41 6.48 7.38
N ILE A 164 0.07 5.24 7.19
CA ILE A 164 -0.80 4.09 6.86
C ILE A 164 -1.83 3.92 7.98
N PHE A 165 -1.39 3.86 9.23
CA PHE A 165 -2.28 3.62 10.36
C PHE A 165 -3.35 4.71 10.52
N ALA A 166 -2.94 5.99 10.43
CA ALA A 166 -3.86 7.12 10.51
C ALA A 166 -4.87 7.11 9.36
N PHE A 167 -4.42 6.78 8.13
CA PHE A 167 -5.29 6.70 6.98
C PHE A 167 -6.33 5.58 7.13
N MET A 168 -5.91 4.38 7.55
CA MET A 168 -6.79 3.24 7.77
C MET A 168 -7.83 3.52 8.86
N LEU A 169 -7.41 4.12 9.98
CA LEU A 169 -8.34 4.53 11.04
C LEU A 169 -9.31 5.61 10.57
N GLY A 170 -8.86 6.56 9.75
CA GLY A 170 -9.72 7.59 9.17
C GLY A 170 -10.83 6.97 8.31
N GLY A 171 -10.48 6.07 7.40
CA GLY A 171 -11.44 5.36 6.55
C GLY A 171 -12.43 4.49 7.33
N LEU A 172 -11.92 3.76 8.33
CA LEU A 172 -12.77 2.98 9.24
C LEU A 172 -13.74 3.87 10.01
N SER A 173 -13.26 5.02 10.53
CA SER A 173 -14.08 5.96 11.30
C SER A 173 -15.23 6.53 10.46
N VAL A 174 -14.95 6.87 9.19
CA VAL A 174 -15.98 7.33 8.25
C VAL A 174 -17.02 6.24 7.99
N SER A 175 -16.58 4.99 7.83
CA SER A 175 -17.49 3.86 7.57
C SER A 175 -18.38 3.53 8.77
N ILE A 176 -17.84 3.60 9.99
CA ILE A 176 -18.63 3.43 11.23
C ILE A 176 -19.65 4.58 11.37
N ALA A 177 -19.26 5.81 11.06
CA ALA A 177 -20.17 6.95 11.14
C ALA A 177 -21.35 6.83 10.17
N ASP A 178 -21.13 6.26 8.97
CA ASP A 178 -22.18 5.99 7.99
C ASP A 178 -23.17 4.92 8.49
N GLU A 179 -22.66 3.81 9.03
CA GLU A 179 -23.51 2.75 9.60
C GLU A 179 -24.36 3.25 10.78
N LEU A 180 -23.81 4.13 11.62
CA LEU A 180 -24.53 4.71 12.76
C LEU A 180 -25.53 5.81 12.34
N GLY A 181 -25.28 6.48 11.20
CA GLY A 181 -26.18 7.49 10.64
C GLY A 181 -27.35 6.89 9.85
N ALA A 182 -27.24 5.63 9.44
CA ALA A 182 -28.32 4.85 8.85
C ALA A 182 -29.29 4.37 9.95
N ASP A 183 -30.16 5.26 10.45
CA ASP A 183 -31.27 4.87 11.32
C ASP A 183 -32.12 3.78 10.63
N PRO A 184 -32.40 2.63 11.26
CA PRO A 184 -33.40 1.70 10.75
C PRO A 184 -34.75 2.41 10.80
N ALA A 185 -35.37 2.63 9.63
CA ALA A 185 -36.75 3.12 9.56
C ALA A 185 -37.63 2.27 10.49
N PRO A 186 -38.46 2.88 11.36
CA PRO A 186 -39.30 2.12 12.28
C PRO A 186 -40.25 1.24 11.47
N ALA A 187 -40.23 -0.05 11.78
CA ALA A 187 -41.12 -1.07 11.26
C ALA A 187 -42.56 -0.87 11.78
N GLU A 188 -43.19 0.24 11.41
CA GLU A 188 -44.48 0.67 11.97
C GLU A 188 -45.46 1.13 10.88
N GLN A 189 -45.56 0.41 9.77
CA GLN A 189 -46.64 0.61 8.78
C GLN A 189 -47.22 -0.68 8.16
N MET A 190 -46.96 -1.87 8.73
CA MET A 190 -47.56 -3.12 8.24
C MET A 190 -48.73 -3.66 9.08
N GLU A 191 -49.23 -2.89 10.07
CA GLU A 191 -50.42 -3.25 10.86
C GLU A 191 -51.69 -2.42 10.57
N MET A 192 -51.66 -1.47 9.63
CA MET A 192 -52.85 -0.65 9.29
C MET A 192 -53.31 -0.80 7.83
N GLN A 193 -53.30 -2.01 7.28
CA GLN A 193 -54.07 -2.35 6.06
C GLN A 193 -54.90 -3.63 6.21
N GLY A 194 -55.14 -4.08 7.45
CA GLY A 194 -56.19 -5.03 7.75
C GLY A 194 -57.45 -4.30 8.20
N HIS A 195 -58.22 -3.72 7.26
CA HIS A 195 -59.67 -3.50 7.38
C HIS A 195 -60.29 -3.16 6.03
#